data_AF-A0A957JG19-F1
#
_entry.id   AF-A0A957JG19-F1
#
_cell.length_a   1.000
_cell.length_b   1.000
_cell.length_c   1.000
_cell.angle_alpha   90.00
_cell.angle_beta   90.00
_cell.angle_gamma   90.00
#
_symmetry.space_group_name_H-M   'P 1'
#
loop_
_entity.id
_entity.type
_entity.pdbx_description
1 polymer ?
#
loop_
_entity_poly.entity_id
_entity_poly.type
_entity_poly.pdbx_seq_one_letter_code
_entity_poly.pdbx_strand_id
1 'polypeptide(L)'
;AGENMATLKSGNLSFDFRYTGFEHGWVQYQFYFLWKGEPMVRDESLKRWNDYWNCRPESAFLANEHGSDGLLPFLRGVLENNEADYWEPLEPDIVVALYPDDYFPFLKSHLTLVYESDESIQRREARKKLKEEKGKLPDDSFTFIAFVDAYNFKDASVYYGQGLSLHMIVNRHELEEFANQLEKEYSEFKLRFKADL
;
A
#
# COMPACT_ATOMS: atom_id res chain seq x y z
N ALA A 1 4.83 23.85 -5.72
CA ALA A 1 3.61 23.42 -5.00
C ALA A 1 3.94 22.08 -4.35
N GLY A 2 4.28 22.09 -3.06
CA GLY A 2 4.50 20.86 -2.29
C GLY A 2 3.16 20.15 -2.08
N GLU A 3 3.08 18.85 -2.31
CA GLU A 3 3.46 17.81 -1.33
C GLU A 3 2.29 17.54 -0.37
N ASN A 4 1.22 16.94 -0.87
CA ASN A 4 0.50 15.98 -0.03
C ASN A 4 0.59 14.67 -0.80
N MET A 5 1.41 13.78 -0.26
CA MET A 5 1.57 12.41 -0.69
C MET A 5 1.06 11.59 0.47
N ALA A 6 0.06 10.77 0.25
CA ALA A 6 -0.39 9.87 1.29
C ALA A 6 0.77 8.93 1.66
N THR A 7 1.07 8.80 2.95
CA THR A 7 2.20 8.02 3.41
C THR A 7 1.76 7.00 4.47
N LEU A 8 1.99 5.72 4.19
CA LEU A 8 1.83 4.64 5.15
C LEU A 8 3.20 4.27 5.72
N LYS A 9 3.35 4.28 7.05
CA LYS A 9 4.63 4.05 7.73
C LYS A 9 4.59 2.79 8.58
N SER A 10 5.71 2.07 8.62
CA SER A 10 5.97 0.99 9.58
C SER A 10 7.44 1.08 10.04
N GLY A 11 7.65 1.68 11.22
CA GLY A 11 8.98 1.97 11.73
C GLY A 11 9.76 2.91 10.78
N ASN A 12 10.83 2.39 10.17
CA ASN A 12 11.66 3.12 9.21
C ASN A 12 11.25 2.86 7.75
N LEU A 13 10.28 1.99 7.48
CA LEU A 13 9.77 1.74 6.13
C LEU A 13 8.58 2.67 5.87
N SER A 14 8.44 3.13 4.62
CA SER A 14 7.20 3.74 4.17
C SER A 14 6.84 3.36 2.74
N PHE A 15 5.53 3.33 2.51
CA PHE A 15 4.91 3.31 1.20
C PHE A 15 4.25 4.66 0.99
N ASP A 16 4.73 5.38 -0.02
CA ASP A 16 4.19 6.69 -0.33
C ASP A 16 3.42 6.60 -1.65
N PHE A 17 2.23 7.20 -1.72
CA PHE A 17 1.33 7.14 -2.87
C PHE A 17 0.81 8.52 -3.23
N ARG A 18 0.66 8.80 -4.53
CA ARG A 18 0.22 10.09 -5.03
C ARG A 18 -0.59 9.99 -6.32
N TYR A 19 -1.64 10.80 -6.43
CA TYR A 19 -2.34 11.08 -7.69
C TYR A 19 -1.62 12.17 -8.48
N THR A 20 -1.28 11.88 -9.74
CA THR A 20 -0.35 12.70 -10.52
C THR A 20 -0.93 13.28 -11.80
N GLY A 21 -1.91 12.61 -12.41
CA GLY A 21 -2.50 13.07 -13.66
C GLY A 21 -3.87 12.45 -13.95
N PHE A 22 -4.64 13.17 -14.75
CA PHE A 22 -5.84 12.65 -15.40
C PHE A 22 -5.78 12.97 -16.89
N GLU A 23 -5.70 11.96 -17.74
CA GLU A 23 -5.61 12.15 -19.18
C GLU A 23 -6.38 11.05 -19.91
N HIS A 24 -7.23 11.44 -20.87
CA HIS A 24 -8.03 10.48 -21.65
C HIS A 24 -8.84 9.48 -20.81
N GLY A 25 -9.30 9.90 -19.62
CA GLY A 25 -10.04 9.02 -18.69
C GLY A 25 -9.16 8.18 -17.77
N TRP A 26 -7.84 8.30 -17.86
CA TRP A 26 -6.90 7.57 -17.01
C TRP A 26 -6.49 8.39 -15.80
N VAL A 27 -6.69 7.84 -14.60
CA VAL A 27 -6.10 8.30 -13.35
C VAL A 27 -4.68 7.75 -13.27
N GLN A 28 -3.69 8.62 -13.07
CA GLN A 28 -2.28 8.26 -13.04
C GLN A 28 -1.72 8.37 -11.62
N TYR A 29 -1.04 7.32 -11.17
CA TYR A 29 -0.47 7.19 -9.84
C TYR A 29 1.04 7.21 -9.86
N GLN A 30 1.62 7.68 -8.76
CA GLN A 30 3.02 7.46 -8.42
C GLN A 30 3.10 6.83 -7.05
N PHE A 31 4.01 5.87 -6.90
CA PHE A 31 4.30 5.29 -5.60
C PHE A 31 5.80 5.05 -5.40
N TYR A 32 6.20 5.04 -4.13
CA TYR A 32 7.58 4.95 -3.69
C TYR A 32 7.72 3.98 -2.53
N PHE A 33 8.78 3.17 -2.55
CA PHE A 33 9.19 2.33 -1.43
C PHE A 33 10.39 2.98 -0.77
N LEU A 34 10.24 3.44 0.48
CA LEU A 34 11.27 4.22 1.16
C LEU A 34 11.77 3.53 2.43
N TRP A 35 13.04 3.77 2.75
CA TRP A 35 13.66 3.47 4.03
C TRP A 35 14.26 4.75 4.61
N LYS A 36 13.75 5.18 5.77
CA LYS A 36 14.11 6.46 6.41
C LYS A 36 13.93 7.67 5.49
N GLY A 37 12.92 7.62 4.61
CA GLY A 37 12.64 8.65 3.61
C GLY A 37 13.48 8.56 2.33
N GLU A 38 14.44 7.62 2.25
CA GLU A 38 15.28 7.43 1.06
C GLU A 38 14.72 6.30 0.18
N PRO A 39 14.73 6.43 -1.16
CA PRO A 39 14.26 5.39 -2.05
C PRO A 39 15.02 4.07 -1.91
N MET A 40 14.27 2.96 -1.78
CA MET A 40 14.85 1.62 -1.68
C MET A 40 15.32 1.09 -3.05
N VAL A 41 14.71 1.55 -4.13
CA VAL A 41 15.06 1.15 -5.50
C VAL A 41 15.79 2.30 -6.16
N ARG A 42 17.04 2.05 -6.57
CA ARG A 42 17.86 3.06 -7.24
C ARG A 42 17.46 3.21 -8.69
N ASP A 43 17.43 4.46 -9.15
CA ASP A 43 17.00 4.77 -10.50
C ASP A 43 17.93 4.23 -11.60
N GLU A 44 19.23 4.20 -11.32
CA GLU A 44 20.27 3.66 -12.22
C GLU A 44 20.04 2.19 -12.60
N SER A 45 19.31 1.46 -11.76
CA SER A 45 18.97 0.06 -11.99
C SER A 45 17.73 -0.11 -12.87
N LEU A 46 16.94 0.95 -13.10
CA LEU A 46 15.66 0.89 -13.82
C LEU A 46 15.83 1.31 -15.28
N LYS A 47 15.05 0.69 -16.17
CA LYS A 47 15.17 0.92 -17.62
C LYS A 47 14.48 2.23 -18.00
N ARG A 48 15.23 3.19 -18.56
CA ARG A 48 14.80 4.54 -18.93
C ARG A 48 15.03 4.80 -20.42
N TRP A 49 14.35 4.09 -21.32
CA TRP A 49 14.65 4.17 -22.76
C TRP A 49 13.46 4.46 -23.66
N ASN A 50 12.24 4.23 -23.18
CA ASN A 50 11.02 4.62 -23.89
C ASN A 50 10.36 5.80 -23.16
N ASP A 51 9.48 6.52 -23.86
CA ASP A 51 8.86 7.74 -23.34
C ASP A 51 8.08 7.48 -22.05
N TYR A 52 7.39 6.35 -21.96
CA TYR A 52 6.66 5.93 -20.77
C TYR A 52 7.57 5.87 -19.52
N TRP A 53 8.68 5.13 -19.60
CA TRP A 53 9.62 4.98 -18.48
C TRP A 53 10.51 6.21 -18.30
N ASN A 54 10.74 7.02 -19.34
CA ASN A 54 11.54 8.25 -19.28
C ASN A 54 10.84 9.37 -18.50
N CYS A 55 9.51 9.44 -18.58
CA CYS A 55 8.74 10.52 -17.94
C CYS A 55 8.52 10.33 -16.43
N ARG A 56 8.91 9.18 -15.88
CA ARG A 56 8.72 8.87 -14.46
C ARG A 56 9.70 9.66 -13.57
N PRO A 57 9.28 10.20 -12.42
CA PRO A 57 10.20 10.78 -11.44
C PRO A 57 11.25 9.77 -10.96
N GLU A 58 12.30 10.28 -10.32
CA GLU A 58 13.38 9.46 -9.78
C GLU A 58 12.84 8.43 -8.78
N SER A 59 13.19 7.15 -8.97
CA SER A 59 12.84 6.03 -8.08
C SER A 59 11.34 5.77 -7.88
N ALA A 60 10.45 6.52 -8.52
CA ALA A 60 9.03 6.28 -8.48
C ALA A 60 8.68 4.98 -9.22
N PHE A 61 7.48 4.48 -9.02
CA PHE A 61 6.81 3.59 -9.95
C PHE A 61 5.50 4.26 -10.37
N LEU A 62 5.00 3.89 -11.55
CA LEU A 62 3.76 4.42 -12.08
C LEU A 62 2.71 3.33 -12.06
N ALA A 63 1.45 3.70 -11.93
CA ALA A 63 0.31 2.85 -12.21
C ALA A 63 -0.79 3.73 -12.81
N ASN A 64 -1.72 3.15 -13.57
CA ASN A 64 -2.85 3.86 -14.13
C ASN A 64 -4.14 3.05 -13.98
N GLU A 65 -5.25 3.74 -13.77
CA GLU A 65 -6.58 3.14 -13.73
C GLU A 65 -7.57 3.97 -14.55
N HIS A 66 -8.57 3.32 -15.14
CA HIS A 66 -9.52 3.98 -16.01
C HIS A 66 -10.78 4.39 -15.25
N GLY A 67 -11.18 5.65 -15.39
CA GLY A 67 -12.42 6.22 -14.88
C GLY A 67 -12.28 6.82 -13.49
N SER A 68 -11.88 6.02 -12.50
CA SER A 68 -11.84 6.47 -11.09
C SER A 68 -10.79 5.71 -10.29
N ASP A 69 -10.48 6.23 -9.11
CA ASP A 69 -9.62 5.55 -8.15
C ASP A 69 -10.23 4.27 -7.58
N GLY A 70 -9.49 3.16 -7.68
CA GLY A 70 -9.83 1.86 -7.10
C GLY A 70 -9.11 1.58 -5.78
N LEU A 71 -7.97 2.22 -5.50
CA LEU A 71 -7.21 1.97 -4.27
C LEU A 71 -7.99 2.41 -3.02
N LEU A 72 -8.56 3.63 -3.02
CA LEU A 72 -9.30 4.13 -1.86
C LEU A 72 -10.54 3.27 -1.52
N PRO A 73 -11.43 2.92 -2.48
CA PRO A 73 -12.52 1.98 -2.21
C PRO A 73 -12.05 0.65 -1.61
N PHE A 74 -10.96 0.09 -2.12
CA PHE A 74 -10.35 -1.13 -1.58
C PHE A 74 -9.94 -0.97 -0.11
N LEU A 75 -9.18 0.08 0.21
CA LEU A 75 -8.72 0.34 1.59
C LEU A 75 -9.90 0.49 2.55
N ARG A 76 -10.93 1.25 2.14
CA ARG A 76 -12.16 1.43 2.93
C ARG A 76 -12.90 0.12 3.12
N GLY A 77 -13.03 -0.69 2.07
CA GLY A 77 -13.66 -2.01 2.12
C GLY A 77 -12.97 -2.94 3.11
N VAL A 78 -11.63 -3.02 3.10
CA VAL A 78 -10.88 -3.85 4.05
C VAL A 78 -11.01 -3.33 5.49
N LEU A 79 -10.93 -2.02 5.71
CA LEU A 79 -11.13 -1.41 7.03
C LEU A 79 -12.55 -1.68 7.57
N GLU A 80 -13.56 -1.66 6.69
CA GLU A 80 -14.96 -1.92 7.03
C GLU A 80 -15.28 -3.40 7.23
N ASN A 81 -14.78 -4.30 6.39
CA ASN A 81 -15.15 -5.71 6.48
C ASN A 81 -14.20 -6.50 7.38
N ASN A 82 -12.99 -6.00 7.59
CA ASN A 82 -11.91 -6.71 8.28
C ASN A 82 -11.65 -8.09 7.65
N GLU A 83 -11.71 -8.15 6.32
CA GLU A 83 -11.42 -9.32 5.49
C GLU A 83 -10.22 -9.02 4.60
N ALA A 84 -9.45 -10.05 4.27
CA ALA A 84 -8.32 -9.91 3.36
C ALA A 84 -8.81 -9.69 1.93
N ASP A 85 -8.18 -8.76 1.23
CA ASP A 85 -8.50 -8.42 -0.15
C ASP A 85 -7.27 -7.83 -0.85
N TYR A 86 -7.37 -7.55 -2.15
CA TYR A 86 -6.33 -6.90 -2.93
C TYR A 86 -6.87 -5.91 -3.95
N TRP A 87 -6.02 -4.97 -4.33
CA TRP A 87 -6.23 -4.03 -5.43
C TRP A 87 -5.11 -4.18 -6.46
N GLU A 88 -5.50 -4.12 -7.73
CA GLU A 88 -4.63 -4.19 -8.90
C GLU A 88 -5.19 -3.21 -9.96
N PRO A 89 -4.41 -2.20 -10.39
CA PRO A 89 -4.81 -1.25 -11.42
C PRO A 89 -4.70 -1.86 -12.82
N LEU A 90 -5.27 -1.19 -13.82
CA LEU A 90 -5.29 -1.67 -15.21
C LEU A 90 -3.92 -1.58 -15.93
N GLU A 91 -3.05 -0.64 -15.55
CA GLU A 91 -1.69 -0.50 -16.09
C GLU A 91 -0.70 -0.01 -15.02
N PRO A 92 0.62 -0.06 -15.30
CA PRO A 92 1.46 -1.16 -14.87
C PRO A 92 1.38 -1.43 -13.37
N ASP A 93 0.56 -2.44 -13.06
CA ASP A 93 1.01 -3.67 -12.41
C ASP A 93 1.72 -3.45 -11.08
N ILE A 94 1.04 -2.77 -10.17
CA ILE A 94 1.25 -2.94 -8.73
C ILE A 94 0.09 -3.76 -8.18
N VAL A 95 0.37 -4.71 -7.31
CA VAL A 95 -0.66 -5.35 -6.50
C VAL A 95 -0.48 -4.90 -5.06
N VAL A 96 -1.54 -4.34 -4.47
CA VAL A 96 -1.59 -4.05 -3.04
C VAL A 96 -2.54 -5.03 -2.39
N ALA A 97 -2.05 -5.80 -1.42
CA ALA A 97 -2.87 -6.73 -0.66
C ALA A 97 -2.82 -6.40 0.83
N LEU A 98 -3.97 -6.57 1.50
CA LEU A 98 -4.12 -6.36 2.94
C LEU A 98 -4.62 -7.64 3.61
N TYR A 99 -3.98 -8.02 4.71
CA TYR A 99 -4.34 -9.19 5.51
C TYR A 99 -4.53 -8.77 6.97
N PRO A 100 -5.77 -8.71 7.48
CA PRO A 100 -6.04 -8.39 8.88
C PRO A 100 -5.55 -9.50 9.82
N ASP A 101 -4.97 -9.14 10.96
CA ASP A 101 -4.55 -10.03 12.06
C ASP A 101 -3.54 -11.15 11.68
N ASP A 102 -2.96 -11.11 10.47
CA ASP A 102 -1.91 -12.02 10.01
C ASP A 102 -0.58 -11.29 9.85
N TYR A 103 0.53 -11.92 10.25
CA TYR A 103 1.91 -11.39 10.07
C TYR A 103 2.63 -11.96 8.86
N PHE A 104 2.28 -13.19 8.48
CA PHE A 104 2.82 -13.88 7.30
C PHE A 104 1.70 -14.71 6.69
N PRO A 105 0.86 -14.11 5.83
CA PRO A 105 -0.46 -14.64 5.48
C PRO A 105 -0.40 -15.92 4.63
N PHE A 106 0.76 -16.25 4.06
CA PHE A 106 0.92 -17.37 3.13
C PHE A 106 1.23 -18.70 3.83
N LEU A 107 1.74 -18.67 5.06
CA LEU A 107 2.14 -19.87 5.79
C LEU A 107 1.73 -19.79 7.25
N LYS A 108 1.20 -20.91 7.77
CA LYS A 108 1.01 -21.06 9.20
C LYS A 108 2.37 -21.04 9.90
N SER A 109 2.42 -20.39 11.06
CA SER A 109 3.60 -20.46 11.92
C SER A 109 3.92 -21.90 12.28
N HIS A 110 5.19 -22.29 12.14
CA HIS A 110 5.71 -23.56 12.64
C HIS A 110 6.13 -23.48 14.12
N LEU A 111 6.08 -22.28 14.71
CA LEU A 111 6.42 -22.09 16.11
C LEU A 111 5.31 -22.66 16.99
N THR A 112 5.70 -23.53 17.91
CA THR A 112 4.80 -24.04 18.95
C THR A 112 5.03 -23.23 20.22
N LEU A 113 3.94 -22.74 20.81
CA LEU A 113 4.00 -22.03 22.09
C LEU A 113 4.31 -23.04 23.20
N VAL A 114 5.55 -23.02 23.71
CA VAL A 114 6.00 -23.92 24.79
C VAL A 114 5.72 -23.33 26.17
N TYR A 115 5.77 -22.01 26.29
CA TYR A 115 5.53 -21.28 27.52
C TYR A 115 4.97 -19.88 27.22
N GLU A 116 4.02 -19.45 28.04
CA GLU A 116 3.45 -18.11 28.05
C GLU A 116 3.30 -17.70 29.52
N SER A 117 3.72 -16.48 29.88
CA SER A 117 3.58 -15.99 31.25
C SER A 117 2.12 -15.68 31.57
N ASP A 118 1.75 -15.72 32.86
CA ASP A 118 0.40 -15.35 33.33
C ASP A 118 0.01 -13.93 32.88
N GLU A 119 0.97 -13.00 32.88
CA GLU A 119 0.76 -11.63 32.41
C GLU A 119 0.38 -11.59 30.91
N SER A 120 1.08 -12.37 30.07
CA SER A 120 0.78 -12.46 28.64
C SER A 120 -0.60 -13.11 28.39
N ILE A 121 -0.95 -14.14 29.15
CA ILE A 121 -2.27 -14.79 29.08
C ILE A 121 -3.37 -13.77 29.43
N GLN A 122 -3.24 -13.08 30.57
CA GLN A 122 -4.20 -12.07 31.01
C GLN A 122 -4.35 -10.95 29.99
N ARG A 123 -3.24 -10.48 29.40
CA ARG A 123 -3.26 -9.45 28.35
C ARG A 123 -4.02 -9.91 27.10
N ARG A 124 -3.78 -11.15 26.64
CA ARG A 124 -4.48 -11.74 25.49
C ARG A 124 -5.98 -11.89 25.78
N GLU A 125 -6.36 -12.38 26.96
CA GLU A 125 -7.76 -12.53 27.34
C GLU A 125 -8.49 -11.19 27.49
N ALA A 126 -7.84 -10.21 28.12
CA ALA A 126 -8.38 -8.85 28.24
C ALA A 126 -8.56 -8.21 26.85
N ARG A 127 -7.58 -8.40 25.95
CA ARG A 127 -7.67 -7.96 24.55
C ARG A 127 -8.83 -8.63 23.82
N LYS A 128 -9.00 -9.95 23.99
CA LYS A 128 -10.10 -10.69 23.36
C LYS A 128 -11.45 -10.16 23.81
N LYS A 129 -11.66 -9.98 25.13
CA LYS A 129 -12.90 -9.39 25.68
C LYS A 129 -13.14 -7.99 25.13
N LEU A 130 -12.11 -7.15 25.09
CA LEU A 130 -12.21 -5.81 24.54
C LEU A 130 -12.64 -5.82 23.06
N LYS A 131 -12.10 -6.75 22.26
CA LYS A 131 -12.45 -6.92 20.84
C LYS A 131 -13.88 -7.48 20.67
N GLU A 132 -14.33 -8.36 21.56
CA GLU A 132 -15.72 -8.84 21.59
C GLU A 132 -16.71 -7.71 21.92
N GLU A 133 -16.34 -6.80 22.84
CA GLU A 133 -17.19 -5.68 23.26
C GLU A 133 -17.23 -4.53 22.24
N LYS A 134 -16.06 -4.15 21.69
CA LYS A 134 -15.91 -2.96 20.85
C LYS A 134 -15.83 -3.26 19.35
N GLY A 135 -15.70 -4.54 18.99
CA GLY A 135 -15.42 -4.95 17.62
C GLY A 135 -13.99 -4.57 17.24
N LYS A 136 -13.86 -3.75 16.20
CA LYS A 136 -12.57 -3.32 15.63
C LYS A 136 -11.87 -2.33 16.55
N LEU A 137 -10.56 -2.46 16.67
CA LEU A 137 -9.74 -1.65 17.56
C LEU A 137 -8.64 -0.91 16.78
N PRO A 138 -8.26 0.32 17.19
CA PRO A 138 -7.29 1.14 16.44
C PRO A 138 -5.89 0.51 16.29
N ASP A 139 -5.54 -0.41 17.17
CA ASP A 139 -4.30 -1.17 17.21
C ASP A 139 -4.45 -2.59 16.63
N ASP A 140 -5.57 -2.92 15.97
CA ASP A 140 -5.65 -4.15 15.17
C ASP A 140 -4.61 -4.10 14.05
N SER A 141 -3.84 -5.17 13.90
CA SER A 141 -2.74 -5.23 12.93
C SER A 141 -3.21 -5.66 11.55
N PHE A 142 -2.54 -5.14 10.52
CA PHE A 142 -2.66 -5.55 9.13
C PHE A 142 -1.27 -5.83 8.57
N THR A 143 -1.13 -6.93 7.82
CA THR A 143 -0.03 -7.05 6.86
C THR A 143 -0.43 -6.33 5.59
N PHE A 144 0.32 -5.30 5.23
CA PHE A 144 0.26 -4.58 3.97
C PHE A 144 1.38 -5.08 3.06
N ILE A 145 1.02 -5.52 1.85
CA ILE A 145 1.98 -5.97 0.84
C ILE A 145 1.76 -5.14 -0.42
N ALA A 146 2.76 -4.35 -0.82
CA ALA A 146 2.79 -3.69 -2.12
C ALA A 146 3.83 -4.40 -3.00
N PHE A 147 3.37 -5.04 -4.07
CA PHE A 147 4.17 -5.83 -5.00
C PHE A 147 4.20 -5.16 -6.36
N VAL A 148 5.40 -4.91 -6.91
CA VAL A 148 5.54 -4.43 -8.28
C VAL A 148 5.55 -5.63 -9.21
N ASP A 149 4.44 -5.83 -9.89
CA ASP A 149 4.18 -6.94 -10.79
C ASP A 149 4.83 -6.74 -12.17
N ALA A 150 4.88 -5.51 -12.71
CA ALA A 150 5.65 -5.22 -13.92
C ALA A 150 6.65 -4.09 -13.80
N TYR A 151 7.88 -4.37 -14.22
CA TYR A 151 8.97 -3.40 -14.27
C TYR A 151 10.09 -3.87 -15.19
N ASN A 152 11.02 -2.97 -15.48
CA ASN A 152 12.19 -3.25 -16.29
C ASN A 152 13.44 -2.78 -15.57
N PHE A 153 14.36 -3.71 -15.31
CA PHE A 153 15.73 -3.34 -14.94
C PHE A 153 16.55 -3.00 -16.18
N LYS A 154 17.57 -2.15 -15.97
CA LYS A 154 18.58 -1.82 -16.96
C LYS A 154 19.21 -3.12 -17.47
N ASP A 155 19.39 -3.19 -18.78
CA ASP A 155 19.97 -4.36 -19.48
C ASP A 155 19.12 -5.65 -19.40
N ALA A 156 17.88 -5.58 -18.92
CA ALA A 156 16.94 -6.71 -18.88
C ALA A 156 15.69 -6.50 -19.76
N SER A 157 15.00 -7.60 -20.03
CA SER A 157 13.62 -7.59 -20.54
C SER A 157 12.63 -7.14 -19.46
N VAL A 158 11.35 -7.12 -19.79
CA VAL A 158 10.28 -6.89 -18.81
C VAL A 158 10.21 -8.07 -17.83
N TYR A 159 10.04 -7.74 -16.55
CA TYR A 159 9.62 -8.69 -15.50
C TYR A 159 8.10 -8.59 -15.37
N TYR A 160 7.45 -9.74 -15.21
CA TYR A 160 6.01 -9.87 -15.01
C TYR A 160 5.73 -11.07 -14.10
N GLY A 161 4.83 -10.96 -13.11
CA GLY A 161 4.49 -12.05 -12.18
C GLY A 161 5.58 -12.35 -11.14
N GLN A 162 6.65 -11.55 -11.08
CA GLN A 162 7.77 -11.73 -10.16
C GLN A 162 8.45 -10.38 -9.90
N GLY A 163 8.96 -10.17 -8.69
CA GLY A 163 9.62 -8.90 -8.40
C GLY A 163 9.75 -8.48 -6.96
N LEU A 164 9.78 -7.16 -6.79
CA LEU A 164 9.99 -6.48 -5.53
C LEU A 164 8.66 -6.30 -4.81
N SER A 165 8.59 -6.73 -3.57
CA SER A 165 7.48 -6.42 -2.66
C SER A 165 7.97 -5.73 -1.40
N LEU A 166 7.23 -4.72 -0.97
CA LEU A 166 7.35 -4.11 0.34
C LEU A 166 6.28 -4.70 1.26
N HIS A 167 6.72 -5.37 2.31
CA HIS A 167 5.85 -5.96 3.33
C HIS A 167 5.95 -5.12 4.60
N MET A 168 4.83 -4.59 5.07
CA MET A 168 4.75 -3.77 6.28
C MET A 168 3.69 -4.33 7.22
N ILE A 169 3.96 -4.27 8.53
CA ILE A 169 2.95 -4.49 9.56
C ILE A 169 2.53 -3.11 10.05
N VAL A 170 1.25 -2.80 9.88
CA VAL A 170 0.67 -1.51 10.27
C VAL A 170 -0.56 -1.75 11.11
N ASN A 171 -0.94 -0.76 11.91
CA ASN A 171 -2.15 -0.83 12.70
C ASN A 171 -3.33 -0.16 11.98
N ARG A 172 -4.55 -0.51 12.37
CA ARG A 172 -5.79 0.05 11.83
C ARG A 172 -5.77 1.57 11.76
N HIS A 173 -5.36 2.23 12.84
CA HIS A 173 -5.28 3.68 12.90
C HIS A 173 -4.35 4.26 11.81
N GLU A 174 -3.17 3.67 11.61
CA GLU A 174 -2.20 4.13 10.61
C GLU A 174 -2.76 3.93 9.19
N LEU A 175 -3.46 2.82 8.95
CA LEU A 175 -4.12 2.53 7.68
C LEU A 175 -5.33 3.46 7.43
N GLU A 176 -6.10 3.79 8.46
CA GLU A 176 -7.19 4.77 8.42
C GLU A 176 -6.66 6.18 8.10
N GLU A 177 -5.58 6.59 8.76
CA GLU A 177 -4.91 7.86 8.48
C GLU A 177 -4.41 7.93 7.04
N PHE A 178 -3.80 6.86 6.54
CA PHE A 178 -3.37 6.75 5.15
C PHE A 178 -4.56 6.87 4.18
N ALA A 179 -5.65 6.12 4.42
CA ALA A 179 -6.87 6.21 3.60
C ALA A 179 -7.52 7.61 3.64
N ASN A 180 -7.50 8.28 4.80
CA ASN A 180 -8.00 9.66 4.94
C ASN A 180 -7.13 10.65 4.16
N GLN A 181 -5.81 10.48 4.16
CA GLN A 181 -4.89 11.29 3.37
C GLN A 181 -5.16 11.10 1.87
N LEU A 182 -5.32 9.85 1.42
CA LEU A 182 -5.68 9.52 0.04
C LEU A 182 -7.01 10.15 -0.37
N GLU A 183 -8.04 10.05 0.46
CA GLU A 183 -9.36 10.63 0.16
C GLU A 183 -9.30 12.16 -0.01
N LYS A 184 -8.54 12.82 0.86
CA LYS A 184 -8.30 14.26 0.74
C LYS A 184 -7.55 14.58 -0.56
N GLU A 185 -6.47 13.85 -0.83
CA GLU A 185 -5.66 14.05 -2.04
C GLU A 185 -6.49 13.80 -3.31
N TYR A 186 -7.32 12.75 -3.32
CA TYR A 186 -8.20 12.41 -4.42
C TYR A 186 -9.25 13.49 -4.65
N SER A 187 -9.84 14.02 -3.59
CA SER A 187 -10.79 15.14 -3.70
C SER A 187 -10.13 16.38 -4.33
N GLU A 188 -8.90 16.71 -3.92
CA GLU A 188 -8.10 17.79 -4.52
C GLU A 188 -7.71 17.48 -5.98
N PHE A 189 -7.41 16.22 -6.28
CA PHE A 189 -7.12 15.74 -7.62
C PHE A 189 -8.30 15.92 -8.57
N LYS A 190 -9.50 15.47 -8.18
CA LYS A 190 -10.71 15.59 -9.01
C LYS A 190 -11.04 17.04 -9.33
N LEU A 191 -10.88 17.95 -8.36
CA LEU A 191 -11.03 19.40 -8.59
C LEU A 191 -9.99 19.96 -9.56
N ARG A 192 -8.72 19.55 -9.39
CA ARG A 192 -7.59 20.03 -10.21
C ARG A 192 -7.71 19.60 -11.67
N PHE A 193 -8.12 18.36 -11.88
CA PHE A 193 -8.13 17.72 -13.20
C PHE A 193 -9.51 17.64 -13.85
N LYS A 194 -10.57 18.06 -13.15
CA LYS A 194 -11.97 17.97 -13.62
C LYS A 194 -12.37 16.52 -13.97
N ALA A 195 -11.88 15.55 -13.21
CA ALA A 195 -12.09 14.12 -13.48
C ALA A 195 -13.55 13.66 -13.26
N ASP A 196 -14.40 14.50 -12.65
CA ASP A 196 -15.83 14.25 -12.40
C ASP A 196 -16.77 15.13 -13.27
N LEU A 197 -16.25 15.90 -14.24
CA LEU A 197 -17.05 16.79 -15.11
C LEU A 197 -17.33 16.19 -16.49
#